data_AF-A0A8J8BEC1-F1
#
_entry.id   AF-A0A8J8BEC1-F1
#
_cell.length_a   1.000
_cell.length_b   1.000
_cell.length_c   1.000
_cell.angle_alpha   90.00
_cell.angle_beta   90.00
_cell.angle_gamma   90.00
#
_symmetry.space_group_name_H-M   'P 1'
#
loop_
_entity.id
_entity.type
_entity.pdbx_description
1 polymer ?
#
loop_
_entity_poly.entity_id
_entity_poly.type
_entity_poly.pdbx_seq_one_letter_code
_entity_poly.pdbx_strand_id
1 'polypeptide(L)'
;TQPSDLGLTEPGHPLLGAAIELADGSAVFTGRLSLATHSWLAEHAVCDTVLVPGATFVDLALAAGAKHVQELVISRPLIVPDKDGVQLRVEIGAPDETGSRTIDIHSRIGNKTWTHHATGSVTDEPHLATTQPAAWPPADAQPLDISGFYQDLADLGYGYGPLFQGVQAAWRDGDSILTQVALPENTNTDGFGIHPALLDAALHGALLAEQDQSNGTVRLPYTWTGVSLHATGATSLRVRLTVVDEETLALTATDPTGGPVATINALTTRRVTADQILPADTKDRSRRPQHLYHQAWTPVTA
;
A
#
# COMPACT_ATOMS: atom_id res chain seq x y z
N THR A 1 12.54 2.09 27.10
CA THR A 1 13.76 1.49 26.52
C THR A 1 13.80 1.92 25.08
N GLN A 2 14.84 2.67 24.71
CA GLN A 2 15.08 3.05 23.32
C GLN A 2 15.84 1.92 22.59
N PRO A 3 15.78 1.83 21.25
CA PRO A 3 16.51 0.82 20.49
C PRO A 3 18.02 0.82 20.81
N SER A 4 18.60 2.01 21.01
CA SER A 4 20.01 2.20 21.32
C SER A 4 20.45 1.55 22.65
N ASP A 5 19.55 1.46 23.64
CA ASP A 5 19.82 0.79 24.92
C ASP A 5 20.08 -0.73 24.74
N LEU A 6 19.61 -1.30 23.61
CA LEU A 6 19.78 -2.70 23.24
C LEU A 6 20.86 -2.90 22.15
N GLY A 7 21.61 -1.85 21.80
CA GLY A 7 22.59 -1.87 20.72
C GLY A 7 21.98 -1.89 19.32
N LEU A 8 20.71 -1.45 19.18
CA LEU A 8 20.00 -1.36 17.91
C LEU A 8 19.95 0.10 17.42
N THR A 9 19.80 0.29 16.11
CA THR A 9 19.64 1.61 15.49
C THR A 9 18.16 1.98 15.40
N GLU A 10 17.82 3.26 15.60
CA GLU A 10 16.47 3.78 15.35
C GLU A 10 16.37 4.22 13.87
N PRO A 11 15.47 3.63 13.05
CA PRO A 11 15.40 3.93 11.61
C PRO A 11 14.79 5.30 11.29
N GLY A 12 14.13 5.96 12.25
CA GLY A 12 13.41 7.21 12.01
C GLY A 12 12.14 7.06 11.15
N HIS A 13 11.61 5.84 11.02
CA HIS A 13 10.47 5.52 10.16
C HIS A 13 9.22 5.16 11.00
N PRO A 14 8.01 5.65 10.70
CA PRO A 14 6.81 5.44 11.52
C PRO A 14 6.40 3.97 11.72
N LEU A 15 6.83 3.08 10.82
CA LEU A 15 6.51 1.65 10.84
C LEU A 15 7.67 0.75 11.29
N LEU A 16 8.87 1.29 11.44
CA LEU A 16 10.09 0.53 11.82
C LEU A 16 10.69 1.14 13.09
N GLY A 17 10.62 0.39 14.18
CA GLY A 17 11.08 0.86 15.49
C GLY A 17 12.56 0.58 15.78
N ALA A 18 13.16 -0.42 15.13
CA ALA A 18 14.56 -0.76 15.34
C ALA A 18 15.18 -1.44 14.11
N ALA A 19 16.48 -1.24 13.90
CA ALA A 19 17.29 -1.91 12.89
C ALA A 19 18.55 -2.53 13.51
N ILE A 20 19.00 -3.62 12.89
CA ILE A 20 20.31 -4.23 13.13
C ILE A 20 21.01 -4.45 11.80
N GLU A 21 22.18 -3.83 11.65
CA GLU A 21 23.10 -4.11 10.54
C GLU A 21 24.00 -5.28 10.90
N LEU A 22 24.21 -6.18 9.95
CA LEU A 22 25.09 -7.33 10.09
C LEU A 22 26.44 -7.04 9.44
N ALA A 23 27.47 -7.77 9.87
CA ALA A 23 28.85 -7.54 9.42
C ALA A 23 29.08 -7.79 7.92
N ASP A 24 28.18 -8.51 7.25
CA ASP A 24 28.21 -8.77 5.81
C ASP A 24 27.53 -7.66 4.99
N GLY A 25 26.99 -6.61 5.64
CA GLY A 25 26.29 -5.51 4.99
C GLY A 25 24.80 -5.75 4.74
N SER A 26 24.26 -6.89 5.19
CA SER A 26 22.81 -7.12 5.29
C SER A 26 22.23 -6.42 6.52
N ALA A 27 20.91 -6.23 6.56
CA ALA A 27 20.24 -5.57 7.68
C ALA A 27 18.85 -6.16 7.94
N VAL A 28 18.42 -6.09 9.20
CA VAL A 28 17.07 -6.47 9.62
C VAL A 28 16.41 -5.29 10.33
N PHE A 29 15.25 -4.89 9.84
CA PHE A 29 14.39 -3.88 10.45
C PHE A 29 13.19 -4.56 11.09
N THR A 30 12.75 -4.04 12.22
CA THR A 30 11.63 -4.58 12.98
C THR A 30 10.65 -3.49 13.37
N GLY A 31 9.37 -3.84 13.41
CA GLY A 31 8.30 -2.93 13.77
C GLY A 31 7.09 -3.67 14.33
N ARG A 32 6.08 -2.91 14.72
CA ARG A 32 4.79 -3.46 15.14
C ARG A 32 3.67 -2.61 14.56
N LEU A 33 2.79 -3.23 13.79
CA LEU A 33 1.63 -2.58 13.20
C LEU A 33 0.40 -2.90 14.03
N SER A 34 -0.35 -1.88 14.45
CA SER A 34 -1.64 -2.08 15.12
C SER A 34 -2.54 -0.87 14.93
N LEU A 35 -3.86 -1.10 14.90
CA LEU A 35 -4.82 0.00 14.75
C LEU A 35 -4.80 1.00 15.93
N ALA A 36 -4.25 0.60 17.09
CA ALA A 36 -4.07 1.49 18.23
C ALA A 36 -2.94 2.52 18.05
N THR A 37 -1.89 2.15 17.29
CA THR A 37 -0.71 3.00 17.05
C THR A 37 -0.73 3.64 15.67
N HIS A 38 -1.40 3.01 14.72
CA HIS A 38 -1.49 3.40 13.32
C HIS A 38 -2.96 3.32 12.90
N SER A 39 -3.79 4.16 13.51
CA SER A 39 -5.26 4.13 13.33
C SER A 39 -5.68 4.31 11.87
N TRP A 40 -4.86 5.02 11.08
CA TRP A 40 -5.07 5.21 9.66
C TRP A 40 -5.14 3.89 8.87
N LEU A 41 -4.51 2.81 9.35
CA LEU A 41 -4.60 1.51 8.67
C LEU A 41 -6.05 1.01 8.59
N ALA A 42 -6.90 1.38 9.54
CA ALA A 42 -8.33 1.01 9.53
C ALA A 42 -9.10 1.64 8.37
N GLU A 43 -8.55 2.67 7.73
CA GLU A 43 -9.14 3.37 6.59
C GLU A 43 -8.78 2.75 5.24
N HIS A 44 -8.04 1.63 5.23
CA HIS A 44 -7.79 0.84 4.03
C HIS A 44 -8.30 -0.60 4.23
N ALA A 45 -9.57 -0.80 3.86
CA ALA A 45 -10.21 -2.10 3.90
C ALA A 45 -10.60 -2.57 2.50
N VAL A 46 -10.59 -3.87 2.30
CA VAL A 46 -11.03 -4.52 1.06
C VAL A 46 -11.88 -5.73 1.43
N CYS A 47 -13.11 -5.78 0.95
CA CYS A 47 -14.13 -6.76 1.32
C CYS A 47 -14.23 -6.90 2.85
N ASP A 48 -14.44 -5.78 3.56
CA ASP A 48 -14.52 -5.65 5.02
C ASP A 48 -13.28 -6.13 5.80
N THR A 49 -12.16 -6.35 5.11
CA THR A 49 -10.90 -6.80 5.73
C THR A 49 -9.88 -5.67 5.71
N VAL A 50 -9.36 -5.28 6.88
CA VAL A 50 -8.31 -4.25 6.98
C VAL A 50 -6.98 -4.81 6.49
N LEU A 51 -6.46 -4.22 5.42
CA LEU A 51 -5.22 -4.62 4.76
C LEU A 51 -4.20 -3.50 4.83
N VAL A 52 -2.93 -3.86 5.03
CA VAL A 52 -1.83 -2.93 4.73
C VAL A 52 -1.83 -2.67 3.22
N PRO A 53 -1.89 -1.40 2.76
CA PRO A 53 -1.92 -1.08 1.34
C PRO A 53 -0.61 -1.51 0.67
N GLY A 54 -0.68 -1.83 -0.63
CA GLY A 54 0.50 -2.23 -1.40
C GLY A 54 1.62 -1.17 -1.36
N ALA A 55 1.22 0.11 -1.36
CA ALA A 55 2.10 1.26 -1.22
C ALA A 55 2.97 1.25 0.06
N THR A 56 2.49 0.66 1.16
CA THR A 56 3.28 0.54 2.38
C THR A 56 4.50 -0.37 2.19
N PHE A 57 4.40 -1.42 1.39
CA PHE A 57 5.55 -2.31 1.14
C PHE A 57 6.65 -1.60 0.36
N VAL A 58 6.27 -0.71 -0.58
CA VAL A 58 7.21 0.13 -1.32
C VAL A 58 7.92 1.09 -0.38
N ASP A 59 7.17 1.80 0.46
CA ASP A 59 7.73 2.75 1.42
C ASP A 59 8.63 2.06 2.47
N LEU A 60 8.27 0.85 2.93
CA LEU A 60 9.14 0.01 3.76
C LEU A 60 10.45 -0.38 3.04
N ALA A 61 10.39 -0.67 1.74
CA ALA A 61 11.58 -0.99 0.95
C ALA A 61 12.53 0.22 0.82
N LEU A 62 11.96 1.40 0.58
CA LEU A 62 12.71 2.66 0.54
C LEU A 62 13.31 3.01 1.91
N ALA A 63 12.55 2.84 2.99
CA ALA A 63 13.00 3.08 4.36
C ALA A 63 14.16 2.15 4.78
N ALA A 64 14.27 0.98 4.15
CA ALA A 64 15.36 0.04 4.38
C ALA A 64 16.68 0.42 3.69
N GLY A 65 16.75 1.62 3.09
CA GLY A 65 17.96 2.24 2.53
C GLY A 65 17.95 2.37 1.01
N ALA A 66 17.00 1.75 0.32
CA ALA A 66 16.92 1.76 -1.13
C ALA A 66 16.56 3.14 -1.70
N LYS A 67 17.22 3.52 -2.79
CA LYS A 67 16.78 4.67 -3.62
C LYS A 67 15.90 4.26 -4.78
N HIS A 68 15.99 2.99 -5.16
CA HIS A 68 15.23 2.43 -6.26
C HIS A 68 14.80 0.99 -5.93
N VAL A 69 13.52 0.72 -6.08
CA VAL A 69 12.97 -0.64 -6.03
C VAL A 69 12.96 -1.17 -7.45
N GLN A 70 13.85 -2.10 -7.74
CA GLN A 70 13.94 -2.71 -9.07
C GLN A 70 12.70 -3.57 -9.33
N GLU A 71 12.36 -4.42 -8.36
CA GLU A 71 11.16 -5.23 -8.36
C GLU A 71 10.69 -5.49 -6.92
N LEU A 72 9.38 -5.51 -6.69
CA LEU A 72 8.78 -5.94 -5.44
C LEU A 72 7.47 -6.68 -5.72
N VAL A 73 7.44 -7.96 -5.37
CA VAL A 73 6.30 -8.86 -5.55
C VAL A 73 5.60 -9.07 -4.21
N ILE A 74 4.33 -8.68 -4.11
CA ILE A 74 3.46 -8.88 -2.96
C ILE A 74 2.66 -10.17 -3.17
N SER A 75 3.18 -11.27 -2.62
CA SER A 75 2.60 -12.60 -2.80
C SER A 75 1.38 -12.86 -1.89
N ARG A 76 1.30 -12.18 -0.74
CA ARG A 76 0.21 -12.36 0.25
C ARG A 76 -0.15 -11.03 0.91
N PRO A 77 -1.44 -10.71 1.04
CA PRO A 77 -1.86 -9.52 1.78
C PRO A 77 -1.44 -9.62 3.25
N LEU A 78 -1.11 -8.49 3.86
CA LEU A 78 -0.88 -8.38 5.30
C LEU A 78 -2.15 -7.80 5.92
N ILE A 79 -2.85 -8.63 6.70
CA ILE A 79 -4.08 -8.25 7.40
C ILE A 79 -3.72 -7.70 8.78
N VAL A 80 -4.28 -6.55 9.13
CA VAL A 80 -4.10 -5.95 10.47
C VAL A 80 -5.26 -6.40 11.36
N PRO A 81 -5.01 -7.21 12.40
CA PRO A 81 -6.08 -7.63 13.30
C PRO A 81 -6.58 -6.46 14.16
N ASP A 82 -7.86 -6.50 14.52
CA ASP A 82 -8.50 -5.52 15.43
C ASP A 82 -7.78 -5.38 16.78
N LYS A 83 -7.13 -6.47 17.22
CA LYS A 83 -6.42 -6.57 18.50
C LYS A 83 -5.02 -7.13 18.30
N ASP A 84 -4.14 -6.85 19.26
CA ASP A 84 -2.80 -7.43 19.42
C ASP A 84 -1.77 -7.12 18.31
N GLY A 85 -2.19 -6.56 17.17
CA GLY A 85 -1.32 -6.12 16.08
C GLY A 85 -0.50 -7.26 15.46
N VAL A 86 0.42 -6.88 14.57
CA VAL A 86 1.41 -7.80 13.97
C VAL A 86 2.82 -7.30 14.23
N GLN A 87 3.73 -8.22 14.49
CA GLN A 87 5.17 -7.95 14.41
C GLN A 87 5.55 -7.92 12.94
N LEU A 88 6.27 -6.88 12.53
CA LEU A 88 6.78 -6.69 11.17
C LEU A 88 8.29 -6.93 11.18
N ARG A 89 8.79 -7.61 10.14
CA ARG A 89 10.23 -7.75 9.89
C ARG A 89 10.52 -7.51 8.41
N VAL A 90 11.47 -6.63 8.15
CA VAL A 90 12.00 -6.35 6.82
C VAL A 90 13.47 -6.76 6.81
N GLU A 91 13.86 -7.61 5.88
CA GLU A 91 15.23 -8.11 5.74
C GLU A 91 15.79 -7.60 4.42
N ILE A 92 16.97 -6.99 4.47
CA ILE A 92 17.74 -6.56 3.29
C ILE A 92 19.01 -7.37 3.22
N GLY A 93 19.27 -8.00 2.08
CA GLY A 93 20.49 -8.77 1.83
C GLY A 93 21.72 -7.88 1.71
N ALA A 94 22.90 -8.51 1.81
CA ALA A 94 24.15 -7.87 1.43
C ALA A 94 24.09 -7.49 -0.06
N PRO A 95 24.76 -6.39 -0.49
CA PRO A 95 24.81 -6.03 -1.89
C PRO A 95 25.56 -7.08 -2.69
N ASP A 96 25.05 -7.41 -3.87
CA ASP A 96 25.74 -8.24 -4.85
C ASP A 96 26.79 -7.43 -5.63
N GLU A 97 27.43 -8.06 -6.63
CA GLU A 97 28.45 -7.42 -7.47
C GLU A 97 27.94 -6.20 -8.26
N THR A 98 26.62 -6.09 -8.44
CA THR A 98 25.95 -4.97 -9.12
C THR A 98 25.42 -3.91 -8.16
N GLY A 99 25.58 -4.11 -6.85
CA GLY A 99 25.00 -3.26 -5.83
C GLY A 99 23.50 -3.52 -5.57
N SER A 100 22.91 -4.54 -6.20
CA SER A 100 21.54 -4.96 -5.94
C SER A 100 21.48 -5.73 -4.62
N ARG A 101 20.38 -5.56 -3.89
CA ARG A 101 20.13 -6.21 -2.61
C ARG A 101 18.76 -6.88 -2.66
N THR A 102 18.66 -8.10 -2.13
CA THR A 102 17.36 -8.75 -1.95
C THR A 102 16.61 -8.07 -0.81
N ILE A 103 15.28 -8.05 -0.89
CA ILE A 103 14.41 -7.62 0.20
C ILE A 103 13.34 -8.67 0.49
N ASP A 104 13.05 -8.93 1.76
CA ASP A 104 11.94 -9.78 2.20
C ASP A 104 11.16 -9.14 3.35
N ILE A 105 9.83 -9.14 3.24
CA ILE A 105 8.91 -8.54 4.22
C ILE A 105 8.01 -9.62 4.81
N HIS A 106 8.07 -9.75 6.12
CA HIS A 106 7.36 -10.76 6.90
C HIS A 106 6.53 -10.15 8.00
N SER A 107 5.46 -10.83 8.40
CA SER A 107 4.75 -10.51 9.63
C SER A 107 4.32 -11.75 10.42
N ARG A 108 4.06 -11.57 11.72
CA ARG A 108 3.41 -12.61 12.55
C ARG A 108 2.56 -11.99 13.65
N ILE A 109 1.55 -12.74 14.08
CA ILE A 109 0.73 -12.42 15.26
C ILE A 109 1.24 -13.23 16.46
N GLY A 110 1.59 -12.55 17.55
CA GLY A 110 2.11 -13.19 18.76
C GLY A 110 3.30 -14.10 18.46
N ASN A 111 3.20 -15.37 18.83
CA ASN A 111 4.23 -16.40 18.61
C ASN A 111 3.90 -17.37 17.46
N LYS A 112 2.98 -16.99 16.55
CA LYS A 112 2.68 -17.78 15.35
C LYS A 112 3.87 -17.79 14.38
N THR A 113 3.81 -18.69 13.41
CA THR A 113 4.77 -18.76 12.30
C THR A 113 4.76 -17.45 11.50
N TRP A 114 5.94 -17.03 11.05
CA TRP A 114 6.08 -15.91 10.14
C TRP A 114 5.38 -16.17 8.82
N THR A 115 4.64 -15.18 8.34
CA THR A 115 4.07 -15.14 7.00
C THR A 115 4.95 -14.24 6.15
N HIS A 116 5.44 -14.76 5.03
CA HIS A 116 6.10 -13.97 3.99
C HIS A 116 5.04 -13.26 3.15
N HIS A 117 5.20 -11.95 2.97
CA HIS A 117 4.24 -11.10 2.27
C HIS A 117 4.80 -10.58 0.96
N ALA A 118 6.03 -10.08 0.98
CA ALA A 118 6.66 -9.51 -0.19
C ALA A 118 8.15 -9.88 -0.29
N THR A 119 8.64 -10.01 -1.52
CA THR A 119 10.05 -10.19 -1.84
C THR A 119 10.42 -9.39 -3.08
N GLY A 120 11.70 -9.09 -3.27
CA GLY A 120 12.13 -8.36 -4.43
C GLY A 120 13.60 -8.00 -4.40
N SER A 121 13.96 -7.01 -5.21
CA SER A 121 15.29 -6.44 -5.25
C SER A 121 15.27 -4.91 -5.27
N VAL A 122 16.26 -4.34 -4.61
CA VAL A 122 16.44 -2.91 -4.45
C VAL A 122 17.89 -2.52 -4.71
N THR A 123 18.12 -1.24 -5.01
CA THR A 123 19.46 -0.69 -5.17
C THR A 123 19.56 0.70 -4.57
N ASP A 124 20.77 1.06 -4.16
CA ASP A 124 21.13 2.38 -3.66
C ASP A 124 21.43 3.36 -4.80
N GLU A 125 21.43 2.89 -6.06
CA GLU A 125 21.60 3.73 -7.24
C GLU A 125 20.32 4.52 -7.55
N PRO A 126 20.40 5.85 -7.66
CA PRO A 126 19.26 6.66 -8.02
C PRO A 126 18.89 6.44 -9.48
N HIS A 127 17.59 6.35 -9.77
CA HIS A 127 17.09 6.38 -11.13
C HIS A 127 16.77 7.82 -11.58
N LEU A 128 16.96 8.12 -12.86
CA LEU A 128 16.65 9.45 -13.38
C LEU A 128 15.13 9.69 -13.41
N ALA A 129 14.72 10.87 -12.96
CA ALA A 129 13.32 11.28 -13.02
C ALA A 129 12.85 11.47 -14.46
N THR A 130 11.64 11.00 -14.74
CA THR A 130 10.91 11.39 -15.94
C THR A 130 10.23 12.74 -15.71
N THR A 131 10.36 13.65 -16.66
CA THR A 131 9.71 14.97 -16.58
C THR A 131 8.29 14.90 -17.08
N GLN A 132 7.38 15.63 -16.42
CA GLN A 132 6.03 15.85 -16.93
C GLN A 132 5.94 17.18 -17.67
N PRO A 133 4.96 17.35 -18.58
CA PRO A 133 4.67 18.64 -19.19
C PRO A 133 4.37 19.71 -18.11
N ALA A 134 4.87 20.92 -18.31
CA ALA A 134 4.70 22.02 -17.36
C ALA A 134 3.25 22.51 -17.24
N ALA A 135 2.44 22.36 -18.30
CA ALA A 135 1.02 22.71 -18.28
C ALA A 135 0.21 21.59 -17.60
N TRP A 136 -0.58 21.94 -16.59
CA TRP A 136 -1.39 20.99 -15.82
C TRP A 136 -2.79 21.53 -15.48
N PRO A 137 -3.87 20.80 -15.83
CA PRO A 137 -3.87 19.70 -16.80
C PRO A 137 -3.49 20.21 -18.20
N PRO A 138 -3.06 19.33 -19.13
CA PRO A 138 -2.92 19.71 -20.54
C PRO A 138 -4.23 20.29 -21.10
N ALA A 139 -4.13 21.24 -22.03
CA ALA A 139 -5.30 21.96 -22.56
C ALA A 139 -6.37 21.06 -23.19
N ASP A 140 -5.95 19.94 -23.80
CA ASP A 140 -6.84 19.00 -24.49
C ASP A 140 -7.37 17.88 -23.56
N ALA A 141 -6.93 17.84 -22.30
CA ALA A 141 -7.35 16.82 -21.34
C ALA A 141 -8.82 17.02 -20.94
N GLN A 142 -9.62 15.98 -21.07
CA GLN A 142 -11.06 16.01 -20.81
C GLN A 142 -11.34 15.74 -19.33
N PRO A 143 -12.04 16.63 -18.61
CA PRO A 143 -12.41 16.38 -17.22
C PRO A 143 -13.22 15.09 -17.08
N LEU A 144 -12.92 14.33 -16.04
CA LEU A 144 -13.71 13.17 -15.61
C LEU A 144 -14.54 13.55 -14.40
N ASP A 145 -15.80 13.12 -14.38
CA ASP A 145 -16.61 13.25 -13.17
C ASP A 145 -16.12 12.25 -12.12
N ILE A 146 -15.83 12.76 -10.94
CA ILE A 146 -15.42 11.96 -9.77
C ILE A 146 -16.50 11.98 -8.68
N SER A 147 -17.65 12.59 -8.96
CA SER A 147 -18.80 12.61 -8.07
C SER A 147 -19.28 11.18 -7.84
N GLY A 148 -19.32 10.73 -6.59
CA GLY A 148 -19.71 9.36 -6.25
C GLY A 148 -18.61 8.31 -6.42
N PHE A 149 -17.43 8.67 -6.96
CA PHE A 149 -16.35 7.71 -7.23
C PHE A 149 -16.02 6.79 -6.05
N TYR A 150 -15.81 7.34 -4.86
CA TYR A 150 -15.51 6.53 -3.68
C TYR A 150 -16.71 5.76 -3.12
N GLN A 151 -17.93 6.22 -3.38
CA GLN A 151 -19.13 5.47 -3.04
C GLN A 151 -19.27 4.25 -3.95
N ASP A 152 -19.03 4.42 -5.25
CA ASP A 152 -19.02 3.31 -6.22
C ASP A 152 -17.96 2.28 -5.84
N LEU A 153 -16.75 2.73 -5.46
CA LEU A 153 -15.69 1.84 -4.99
C LEU A 153 -16.09 1.09 -3.71
N ALA A 154 -16.79 1.72 -2.78
CA ALA A 154 -17.32 1.06 -1.59
C ALA A 154 -18.30 -0.06 -1.97
N ASP A 155 -19.18 0.18 -2.94
CA ASP A 155 -20.13 -0.82 -3.45
C ASP A 155 -19.42 -2.00 -4.14
N LEU A 156 -18.21 -1.78 -4.68
CA LEU A 156 -17.33 -2.82 -5.22
C LEU A 156 -16.49 -3.56 -4.16
N GLY A 157 -16.54 -3.12 -2.91
CA GLY A 157 -15.84 -3.73 -1.79
C GLY A 157 -14.55 -3.03 -1.37
N TYR A 158 -14.22 -1.84 -1.91
CA TYR A 158 -13.12 -1.03 -1.40
C TYR A 158 -13.60 -0.12 -0.26
N GLY A 159 -13.29 -0.52 0.97
CA GLY A 159 -13.55 0.29 2.17
C GLY A 159 -12.46 1.32 2.41
N TYR A 160 -12.38 2.33 1.53
CA TYR A 160 -11.48 3.46 1.70
C TYR A 160 -12.09 4.52 2.64
N GLY A 161 -11.46 4.78 3.77
CA GLY A 161 -11.78 5.89 4.67
C GLY A 161 -11.17 7.22 4.21
N PRO A 162 -11.50 8.34 4.88
CA PRO A 162 -11.14 9.69 4.46
C PRO A 162 -9.68 9.91 4.06
N LEU A 163 -8.72 9.27 4.73
CA LEU A 163 -7.29 9.40 4.43
C LEU A 163 -6.91 8.80 3.08
N PHE A 164 -7.59 7.74 2.64
CA PHE A 164 -7.39 7.08 1.35
C PHE A 164 -8.28 7.66 0.24
N GLN A 165 -9.21 8.55 0.60
CA GLN A 165 -10.07 9.25 -0.35
C GLN A 165 -9.39 10.50 -0.95
N GLY A 166 -8.14 10.33 -1.43
CA GLY A 166 -7.27 11.44 -1.83
C GLY A 166 -7.55 12.07 -3.20
N VAL A 167 -8.32 11.46 -4.11
CA VAL A 167 -8.57 12.00 -5.47
C VAL A 167 -9.45 13.26 -5.39
N GLN A 168 -8.90 14.39 -5.85
CA GLN A 168 -9.55 15.70 -5.83
C GLN A 168 -10.08 16.14 -7.21
N ALA A 169 -9.42 15.70 -8.28
CA ALA A 169 -9.83 15.98 -9.65
C ALA A 169 -9.20 14.95 -10.59
N ALA A 170 -9.86 14.67 -11.70
CA ALA A 170 -9.37 13.73 -12.70
C ALA A 170 -9.65 14.22 -14.14
N TRP A 171 -8.78 13.82 -15.06
CA TRP A 171 -8.89 14.09 -16.49
C TRP A 171 -8.46 12.88 -17.30
N ARG A 172 -9.00 12.74 -18.51
CA ARG A 172 -8.52 11.80 -19.53
C ARG A 172 -7.70 12.54 -20.56
N ASP A 173 -6.51 12.03 -20.85
CA ASP A 173 -5.56 12.56 -21.82
C ASP A 173 -5.04 11.40 -22.69
N GLY A 174 -5.72 11.14 -23.81
CA GLY A 174 -5.51 9.92 -24.60
C GLY A 174 -5.75 8.66 -23.78
N ASP A 175 -4.73 7.80 -23.71
CA ASP A 175 -4.71 6.56 -22.91
C ASP A 175 -4.25 6.77 -21.45
N SER A 176 -3.96 8.02 -21.07
CA SER A 176 -3.60 8.37 -19.69
C SER A 176 -4.81 8.89 -18.91
N ILE A 177 -4.87 8.52 -17.63
CA ILE A 177 -5.68 9.20 -16.62
C ILE A 177 -4.77 10.11 -15.81
N LEU A 178 -5.15 11.37 -15.72
CA LEU A 178 -4.49 12.36 -14.89
C LEU A 178 -5.30 12.56 -13.62
N THR A 179 -4.67 12.53 -12.45
CA THR A 179 -5.35 12.84 -11.18
C THR A 179 -4.58 13.86 -10.38
N GLN A 180 -5.31 14.74 -9.69
CA GLN A 180 -4.79 15.47 -8.54
C GLN A 180 -5.17 14.70 -7.29
N VAL A 181 -4.19 14.36 -6.47
CA VAL A 181 -4.40 13.65 -5.21
C VAL A 181 -3.80 14.45 -4.05
N ALA A 182 -4.46 14.44 -2.91
CA ALA A 182 -3.98 15.13 -1.71
C ALA A 182 -4.36 14.34 -0.45
N LEU A 183 -3.48 14.38 0.54
CA LEU A 183 -3.81 13.99 1.90
C LEU A 183 -4.71 15.05 2.54
N PRO A 184 -5.58 14.68 3.50
CA PRO A 184 -6.24 15.62 4.39
C PRO A 184 -5.24 16.55 5.08
N GLU A 185 -5.66 17.78 5.35
CA GLU A 185 -4.85 18.77 6.07
C GLU A 185 -4.38 18.22 7.43
N ASN A 186 -3.15 18.55 7.82
CA ASN A 186 -2.51 18.12 9.07
C ASN A 186 -2.21 16.61 9.17
N THR A 187 -2.31 15.85 8.08
CA THR A 187 -1.76 14.49 8.03
C THR A 187 -0.27 14.51 8.29
N ASN A 188 0.20 13.75 9.29
CA ASN A 188 1.63 13.64 9.57
C ASN A 188 2.32 12.76 8.52
N THR A 189 3.26 13.34 7.78
CA THR A 189 4.07 12.66 6.76
C THR A 189 5.50 12.38 7.23
N ASP A 190 5.87 12.79 8.44
CA ASP A 190 7.25 12.72 8.92
C ASP A 190 7.76 11.28 8.98
N GLY A 191 9.00 11.09 8.52
CA GLY A 191 9.71 9.81 8.52
C GLY A 191 9.31 8.85 7.40
N PHE A 192 8.18 9.05 6.72
CA PHE A 192 7.87 8.31 5.50
C PHE A 192 8.72 8.82 4.33
N GLY A 193 9.10 7.92 3.42
CA GLY A 193 9.62 8.33 2.12
C GLY A 193 8.50 9.01 1.34
N ILE A 194 7.39 8.30 1.20
CA ILE A 194 6.12 8.82 0.68
C ILE A 194 4.99 8.22 1.51
N HIS A 195 4.07 9.06 1.98
CA HIS A 195 2.99 8.57 2.85
C HIS A 195 2.18 7.49 2.11
N PRO A 196 2.00 6.28 2.68
CA PRO A 196 1.37 5.17 1.96
C PRO A 196 -0.02 5.48 1.40
N ALA A 197 -0.86 6.21 2.15
CA ALA A 197 -2.19 6.61 1.67
C ALA A 197 -2.14 7.58 0.45
N LEU A 198 -1.10 8.41 0.34
CA LEU A 198 -0.93 9.31 -0.80
C LEU A 198 -0.53 8.53 -2.06
N LEU A 199 0.41 7.60 -1.91
CA LEU A 199 0.85 6.74 -3.01
C LEU A 199 -0.26 5.78 -3.44
N ASP A 200 -1.03 5.24 -2.50
CA ASP A 200 -2.19 4.39 -2.79
C ASP A 200 -3.27 5.17 -3.56
N ALA A 201 -3.65 6.35 -3.08
CA ALA A 201 -4.60 7.23 -3.76
C ALA A 201 -4.15 7.63 -5.18
N ALA A 202 -2.83 7.72 -5.43
CA ALA A 202 -2.28 7.97 -6.76
C ALA A 202 -2.60 6.85 -7.77
N LEU A 203 -2.90 5.63 -7.30
CA LEU A 203 -3.30 4.50 -8.14
C LEU A 203 -4.78 4.51 -8.49
N HIS A 204 -5.61 5.26 -7.77
CA HIS A 204 -7.07 5.22 -7.93
C HIS A 204 -7.55 5.71 -9.30
N GLY A 205 -6.71 6.46 -10.02
CA GLY A 205 -6.95 6.83 -11.42
C GLY A 205 -7.20 5.63 -12.35
N ALA A 206 -6.59 4.47 -12.07
CA ALA A 206 -6.88 3.25 -12.83
C ALA A 206 -8.31 2.74 -12.58
N LEU A 207 -8.82 2.87 -11.36
CA LEU A 207 -10.17 2.43 -11.01
C LEU A 207 -11.24 3.33 -11.67
N LEU A 208 -10.95 4.61 -11.88
CA LEU A 208 -11.79 5.52 -12.67
C LEU A 208 -11.90 5.09 -14.14
N ALA A 209 -10.88 4.44 -14.70
CA ALA A 209 -10.92 3.96 -16.09
C ALA A 209 -11.77 2.69 -16.26
N GLU A 210 -12.04 1.95 -15.17
CA GLU A 210 -12.64 0.61 -15.19
C GLU A 210 -14.14 0.56 -14.78
N GLN A 211 -14.84 1.71 -14.66
CA GLN A 211 -16.17 1.80 -14.01
C GLN A 211 -17.31 0.91 -14.56
N ASP A 212 -17.13 0.19 -15.67
CA ASP A 212 -18.14 -0.71 -16.28
C ASP A 212 -17.83 -2.23 -16.14
N GLN A 213 -16.79 -2.67 -15.41
CA GLN A 213 -16.28 -4.05 -15.54
C GLN A 213 -15.96 -4.86 -14.26
N SER A 214 -16.75 -4.76 -13.19
CA SER A 214 -16.51 -5.55 -11.97
C SER A 214 -17.52 -6.70 -11.75
N ASN A 215 -17.10 -7.93 -12.06
CA ASN A 215 -17.82 -9.17 -11.72
C ASN A 215 -17.59 -9.60 -10.24
N GLY A 216 -17.70 -8.66 -9.29
CA GLY A 216 -17.51 -8.95 -7.85
C GLY A 216 -16.05 -9.26 -7.46
N THR A 217 -15.08 -8.80 -8.24
CA THR A 217 -13.64 -8.87 -7.94
C THR A 217 -13.07 -7.49 -7.70
N VAL A 218 -12.15 -7.39 -6.75
CA VAL A 218 -11.35 -6.18 -6.48
C VAL A 218 -9.95 -6.35 -7.04
N ARG A 219 -9.31 -5.26 -7.42
CA ARG A 219 -7.98 -5.21 -8.01
C ARG A 219 -6.99 -4.71 -6.97
N LEU A 220 -5.95 -5.50 -6.74
CA LEU A 220 -4.89 -5.17 -5.78
C LEU A 220 -3.52 -5.08 -6.47
N PRO A 221 -2.64 -4.17 -6.03
CA PRO A 221 -1.22 -4.17 -6.39
C PRO A 221 -0.58 -5.55 -6.14
N TYR A 222 0.15 -6.06 -7.13
CA TYR A 222 0.85 -7.34 -7.02
C TYR A 222 2.35 -7.20 -7.24
N THR A 223 2.78 -6.70 -8.40
CA THR A 223 4.20 -6.52 -8.71
C THR A 223 4.49 -5.07 -9.02
N TRP A 224 5.43 -4.48 -8.30
CA TRP A 224 5.95 -3.14 -8.54
C TRP A 224 7.32 -3.25 -9.20
N THR A 225 7.53 -2.57 -10.31
CA THR A 225 8.78 -2.64 -11.06
C THR A 225 9.28 -1.23 -11.36
N GLY A 226 10.56 -1.00 -11.06
CA GLY A 226 11.23 0.27 -11.28
C GLY A 226 10.56 1.43 -10.53
N VAL A 227 10.40 1.30 -9.22
CA VAL A 227 9.87 2.38 -8.38
C VAL A 227 11.00 3.27 -7.91
N SER A 228 10.87 4.57 -8.14
CA SER A 228 11.86 5.57 -7.75
C SER A 228 11.17 6.71 -7.02
N LEU A 229 11.76 7.13 -5.89
CA LEU A 229 11.34 8.31 -5.17
C LEU A 229 12.36 9.43 -5.38
N HIS A 230 11.89 10.57 -5.87
CA HIS A 230 12.71 11.73 -6.25
C HIS A 230 12.66 12.84 -5.19
N ALA A 231 11.59 12.87 -4.39
CA ALA A 231 11.40 13.81 -3.28
C ALA A 231 10.58 13.16 -2.16
N THR A 232 10.83 13.56 -0.92
CA THR A 232 10.10 13.11 0.28
C THR A 232 9.19 14.21 0.82
N GLY A 233 8.25 13.85 1.71
CA GLY A 233 7.40 14.83 2.41
C GLY A 233 6.29 15.45 1.55
N ALA A 234 6.00 14.88 0.38
CA ALA A 234 4.86 15.31 -0.44
C ALA A 234 3.54 15.04 0.29
N THR A 235 2.63 16.02 0.28
CA THR A 235 1.25 15.91 0.79
C THR A 235 0.21 15.93 -0.32
N SER A 236 0.63 16.26 -1.54
CA SER A 236 -0.23 16.31 -2.73
C SER A 236 0.58 15.98 -3.98
N LEU A 237 -0.05 15.30 -4.94
CA LEU A 237 0.57 14.92 -6.20
C LEU A 237 -0.32 15.28 -7.40
N ARG A 238 0.34 15.57 -8.51
CA ARG A 238 -0.19 15.51 -9.87
C ARG A 238 0.30 14.21 -10.49
N VAL A 239 -0.61 13.34 -10.85
CA VAL A 239 -0.31 11.96 -11.24
C VAL A 239 -0.73 11.76 -12.69
N ARG A 240 0.20 11.29 -13.52
CA ARG A 240 -0.12 10.73 -14.83
C ARG A 240 -0.01 9.22 -14.72
N LEU A 241 -1.14 8.55 -14.88
CA LEU A 241 -1.25 7.11 -14.89
C LEU A 241 -1.56 6.67 -16.33
N THR A 242 -0.74 5.79 -16.86
CA THR A 242 -0.92 5.21 -18.20
C THR A 242 -1.25 3.74 -18.05
N VAL A 243 -2.35 3.31 -18.67
CA VAL A 243 -2.71 1.88 -18.74
C VAL A 243 -1.86 1.27 -19.85
N VAL A 244 -0.91 0.40 -19.48
CA VAL A 244 -0.02 -0.28 -20.43
C VAL A 244 -0.74 -1.45 -21.09
N ASP A 245 -1.46 -2.22 -20.28
CA ASP A 245 -2.35 -3.30 -20.69
C ASP A 245 -3.44 -3.52 -19.62
N GLU A 246 -4.24 -4.58 -19.76
CA GLU A 246 -5.34 -4.87 -18.84
C GLU A 246 -4.91 -5.05 -17.38
N GLU A 247 -3.68 -5.45 -17.08
CA GLU A 247 -3.19 -5.72 -15.71
C GLU A 247 -2.08 -4.78 -15.27
N THR A 248 -1.44 -4.06 -16.20
CA THR A 248 -0.22 -3.31 -15.96
C THR A 248 -0.43 -1.81 -16.16
N LEU A 249 0.03 -1.04 -15.18
CA LEU A 249 -0.05 0.42 -15.14
C LEU A 249 1.36 1.01 -15.08
N ALA A 250 1.57 2.20 -15.63
CA ALA A 250 2.76 3.02 -15.39
C ALA A 250 2.34 4.34 -14.76
N LEU A 251 3.18 4.91 -13.90
CA LEU A 251 2.84 6.11 -13.14
C LEU A 251 4.03 7.05 -13.01
N THR A 252 3.79 8.34 -13.30
CA THR A 252 4.69 9.43 -12.90
C THR A 252 3.91 10.41 -12.03
N ALA A 253 4.50 10.82 -10.91
CA ALA A 253 3.94 11.78 -9.99
C ALA A 253 4.86 12.99 -9.80
N THR A 254 4.27 14.18 -9.84
CA THR A 254 4.93 15.45 -9.53
C THR A 254 4.23 16.16 -8.39
N ASP A 255 4.89 17.11 -7.75
CA ASP A 255 4.27 18.04 -6.81
C ASP A 255 3.42 19.11 -7.56
N PRO A 256 2.65 19.96 -6.85
CA PRO A 256 1.87 21.03 -7.50
C PRO A 256 2.69 22.07 -8.27
N THR A 257 4.00 22.15 -8.08
CA THR A 257 4.91 23.03 -8.82
C THR A 257 5.52 22.35 -10.06
N GLY A 258 5.33 21.04 -10.21
CA GLY A 258 5.87 20.23 -11.31
C GLY A 258 7.20 19.55 -10.98
N GLY A 259 7.69 19.62 -9.74
CA GLY A 259 8.87 18.90 -9.29
C GLY A 259 8.60 17.38 -9.26
N PRO A 260 9.53 16.53 -9.72
CA PRO A 260 9.32 15.08 -9.70
C PRO A 260 9.26 14.56 -8.26
N VAL A 261 8.29 13.71 -7.97
CA VAL A 261 8.12 13.07 -6.65
C VAL A 261 8.33 11.57 -6.75
N ALA A 262 7.62 10.88 -7.65
CA ALA A 262 7.74 9.43 -7.78
C ALA A 262 7.59 8.96 -9.23
N THR A 263 8.19 7.82 -9.54
CA THR A 263 8.00 7.11 -10.81
C THR A 263 7.81 5.63 -10.52
N ILE A 264 6.86 5.00 -11.20
CA ILE A 264 6.65 3.55 -11.21
C ILE A 264 6.64 3.14 -12.69
N ASN A 265 7.66 2.41 -13.11
CA ASN A 265 7.80 2.01 -14.51
C ASN A 265 6.72 1.00 -14.91
N ALA A 266 6.40 0.06 -14.02
CA ALA A 266 5.27 -0.84 -14.18
C ALA A 266 4.71 -1.26 -12.83
N LEU A 267 3.39 -1.35 -12.75
CA LEU A 267 2.63 -1.91 -11.65
C LEU A 267 1.65 -2.92 -12.21
N THR A 268 1.95 -4.21 -12.02
CA THR A 268 1.00 -5.29 -12.32
C THR A 268 0.04 -5.44 -11.15
N THR A 269 -1.24 -5.52 -11.47
CA THR A 269 -2.34 -5.65 -10.52
C THR A 269 -3.10 -6.95 -10.76
N ARG A 270 -3.72 -7.50 -9.72
CA ARG A 270 -4.46 -8.76 -9.82
C ARG A 270 -5.87 -8.60 -9.31
N ARG A 271 -6.81 -9.23 -10.01
CA ARG A 271 -8.18 -9.37 -9.53
C ARG A 271 -8.25 -10.48 -8.50
N VAL A 272 -8.85 -10.18 -7.35
CA VAL A 272 -9.07 -11.11 -6.25
C VAL A 272 -10.52 -11.07 -5.80
N THR A 273 -11.01 -12.19 -5.29
CA THR A 273 -12.31 -12.28 -4.62
C THR A 273 -12.14 -12.14 -3.11
N ALA A 274 -13.22 -11.83 -2.39
CA ALA A 274 -13.23 -11.79 -0.93
C ALA A 274 -12.68 -13.09 -0.30
N ASP A 275 -13.03 -14.25 -0.87
CA ASP A 275 -12.56 -15.57 -0.41
C ASP A 275 -11.05 -15.80 -0.57
N GLN A 276 -10.39 -15.07 -1.49
CA GLN A 276 -8.95 -15.15 -1.72
C GLN A 276 -8.16 -14.23 -0.79
N ILE A 277 -8.81 -13.18 -0.25
CA ILE A 277 -8.21 -12.25 0.72
C ILE A 277 -8.16 -12.89 2.11
N LEU A 278 -9.22 -13.62 2.49
CA LEU A 278 -9.33 -14.22 3.82
C LEU A 278 -8.33 -15.39 4.03
N PRO A 279 -7.57 -15.41 5.14
CA PRO A 279 -6.68 -16.52 5.49
C PRO A 279 -7.43 -17.85 5.54
N ALA A 280 -6.76 -18.94 5.14
CA ALA A 280 -7.30 -20.29 5.26
C ALA A 280 -7.76 -20.60 6.71
N ASP A 281 -7.03 -20.11 7.71
CA ASP A 281 -7.37 -20.28 9.14
C ASP A 281 -8.67 -19.55 9.55
N THR A 282 -9.07 -18.50 8.83
CA THR A 282 -10.36 -17.82 9.07
C THR A 282 -11.53 -18.49 8.36
N LYS A 283 -11.27 -19.33 7.34
CA LYS A 283 -12.31 -20.14 6.67
C LYS A 283 -12.91 -21.20 7.59
N ASP A 284 -12.23 -21.56 8.68
CA ASP A 284 -12.78 -22.45 9.71
C ASP A 284 -13.69 -21.73 10.71
N ARG A 285 -13.70 -20.39 10.74
CA ARG A 285 -14.65 -19.62 11.58
C ARG A 285 -16.05 -19.50 10.98
N SER A 286 -16.24 -19.75 9.68
CA SER A 286 -17.58 -19.93 9.08
C SER A 286 -18.14 -21.34 9.35
N ARG A 287 -17.31 -22.29 9.81
CA ARG A 287 -17.72 -23.50 10.53
C ARG A 287 -17.69 -23.27 12.04
N ARG A 288 -18.46 -22.30 12.54
CA ARG A 288 -18.86 -22.38 13.95
C ARG A 288 -19.62 -23.70 14.14
N PRO A 289 -19.28 -24.58 15.10
CA PRO A 289 -20.23 -25.59 15.53
C PRO A 289 -21.47 -24.83 16.00
N GLN A 290 -22.59 -25.03 15.32
CA GLN A 290 -23.89 -24.56 15.79
C GLN A 290 -24.01 -25.07 17.23
N HIS A 291 -24.03 -24.17 18.20
CA HIS A 291 -24.25 -24.53 19.60
C HIS A 291 -25.57 -25.32 19.64
N LEU A 292 -25.51 -26.60 20.05
CA LEU A 292 -26.61 -27.58 20.07
C LEU A 292 -27.70 -27.28 21.11
N TYR A 293 -27.87 -26.02 21.49
CA TYR A 293 -28.91 -25.60 22.42
C TYR A 293 -29.81 -24.58 21.74
N HIS A 294 -31.05 -25.00 21.51
CA HIS A 294 -32.15 -24.11 21.14
C HIS A 294 -32.92 -23.75 22.41
N GLN A 295 -32.96 -22.46 22.76
CA GLN A 295 -33.76 -21.97 23.87
C GLN A 295 -35.22 -21.88 23.44
N ALA A 296 -36.05 -22.80 23.94
CA ALA A 296 -37.50 -22.76 23.77
C ALA A 296 -38.14 -22.21 25.04
N TRP A 297 -38.89 -21.10 24.90
CA TRP A 297 -39.72 -20.56 25.98
C TRP A 297 -41.13 -21.15 25.87
N THR A 298 -41.63 -21.73 26.95
CA THR A 298 -43.01 -22.21 27.03
C THR A 298 -43.85 -21.16 27.76
N PRO A 299 -44.92 -20.62 27.14
CA PRO A 299 -45.83 -19.70 27.82
C PRO A 299 -46.55 -20.41 28.97
N VAL A 300 -46.60 -19.76 30.14
CA VAL A 300 -47.43 -20.21 31.27
C VAL A 300 -48.81 -19.60 31.09
N THR A 301 -49.82 -20.44 30.85
CA THR A 301 -51.23 -20.01 30.94
C THR A 301 -51.64 -19.90 32.40
N ALA A 302 -52.33 -18.79 32.71
CA ALA A 302 -52.96 -18.53 34.00
C ALA A 302 -54.17 -19.46 34.25
#